data_AF-A0A852IHL8-F1
#
_entry.id   AF-A0A852IHL8-F1
#
_cell.length_a   1.000
_cell.length_b   1.000
_cell.length_c   1.000
_cell.angle_alpha   90.00
_cell.angle_beta   90.00
_cell.angle_gamma   90.00
#
_symmetry.space_group_name_H-M   'P 1'
#
loop_
_entity.id
_entity.type
_entity.pdbx_description
1 polymer ?
#
loop_
_entity_poly.entity_id
_entity_poly.type
_entity_poly.pdbx_seq_one_letter_code
_entity_poly.pdbx_strand_id
1 'polypeptide(L)' 'QWEELSALDAELQVPVRTFEVCSWLGPPGPPQGSWLRSGWVPRRGATHVYAELRFTLLACDSLPRPRRARR' A
#
# COMPACT_ATOMS: atom_id res chain seq x y z
N GLN A 1 -4.64 -5.90 5.87
CA GLN A 1 -5.23 -4.55 6.02
C GLN A 1 -4.17 -3.52 5.66
N TRP A 2 -4.56 -2.30 5.26
CA TRP A 2 -3.60 -1.20 5.06
C TRP A 2 -3.05 -0.68 6.39
N GLU A 3 -1.76 -0.42 6.43
CA GLU A 3 -1.04 0.14 7.58
C GLU A 3 -0.41 1.48 7.22
N GLU A 4 -0.52 2.46 8.11
CA GLU A 4 0.10 3.79 7.94
C GLU A 4 1.51 3.79 8.52
N LEU A 5 2.48 4.25 7.73
CA LEU A 5 3.90 4.21 8.06
C LEU A 5 4.59 5.53 7.69
N SER A 6 5.70 5.85 8.37
CA SER A 6 6.57 6.97 8.03
C SER A 6 7.70 6.48 7.13
N ALA A 7 7.81 7.04 5.93
CA ALA A 7 8.90 6.76 4.99
C ALA A 7 9.65 8.06 4.63
N LEU A 8 10.84 7.95 4.05
CA LEU A 8 11.56 9.12 3.54
C LEU A 8 11.19 9.36 2.07
N ASP A 9 10.85 10.60 1.73
CA ASP A 9 10.72 11.01 0.34
C ASP A 9 12.06 10.90 -0.39
N ALA A 10 12.07 10.29 -1.57
CA ALA A 10 13.31 9.97 -2.29
C ALA A 10 14.05 11.24 -2.76
N GLU A 11 13.33 12.30 -3.10
CA GLU A 11 13.88 13.54 -3.66
C GLU A 11 14.28 14.52 -2.56
N LEU A 12 13.39 14.74 -1.60
CA LEU A 12 13.50 15.75 -0.56
C LEU A 12 14.11 15.21 0.74
N GLN A 13 14.22 13.88 0.91
CA GLN A 13 14.77 13.22 2.11
C GLN A 13 14.06 13.63 3.41
N VAL A 14 12.78 14.00 3.32
CA VAL A 14 11.92 14.36 4.46
C VAL A 14 10.94 13.22 4.78
N PRO A 15 10.53 13.05 6.04
CA PRO A 15 9.54 12.04 6.40
C PRO A 15 8.17 12.37 5.81
N VAL A 16 7.54 11.38 5.19
CA VAL A 16 6.21 11.41 4.61
C VAL A 16 5.36 10.24 5.12
N ARG A 17 4.05 10.45 5.19
CA ARG A 17 3.10 9.37 5.50
C ARG A 17 2.87 8.51 4.26
N THR A 18 2.99 7.20 4.43
CA THR A 18 2.79 6.18 3.40
C THR A 18 1.82 5.11 3.90
N PHE A 19 1.24 4.35 2.98
CA PHE A 19 0.33 3.26 3.29
C PHE A 19 0.81 1.98 2.61
N GLU A 20 0.91 0.89 3.36
CA GLU A 20 1.39 -0.39 2.87
C GLU A 20 0.39 -1.51 3.16
N VAL A 21 0.37 -2.54 2.30
CA VAL A 21 -0.39 -3.78 2.52
C VAL A 21 0.37 -4.96 1.92
N CYS A 22 0.56 -6.03 2.70
CA CYS A 22 1.13 -7.28 2.21
C CYS A 22 0.45 -8.49 2.88
N SER A 23 -0.53 -9.09 2.19
CA SER A 23 -1.28 -10.24 2.73
C SER A 23 -0.49 -11.54 2.79
N TRP A 24 0.64 -11.64 2.06
CA TRP A 24 1.44 -12.86 1.98
C TRP A 24 2.30 -13.12 3.22
N LEU A 25 2.71 -12.05 3.91
CA LEU A 25 3.50 -12.13 5.15
C LEU A 25 2.62 -12.43 6.37
N GLY A 26 1.29 -12.38 6.23
CA GLY A 26 0.32 -12.70 7.27
C GLY A 26 -0.11 -14.18 7.28
N PRO A 27 -0.88 -14.60 8.29
CA PRO A 27 -1.47 -15.94 8.31
C PRO A 27 -2.37 -16.17 7.08
N PRO A 28 -2.37 -17.38 6.49
CA PRO A 28 -3.19 -17.67 5.32
C PRO A 28 -4.67 -17.46 5.64
N GLY A 29 -5.29 -16.52 4.93
CA GLY A 29 -6.70 -16.18 5.05
C GLY A 29 -7.33 -15.98 3.67
N PRO A 30 -8.67 -15.92 3.59
CA PRO A 30 -9.36 -15.66 2.32
C PRO A 30 -8.91 -14.32 1.72
N PRO A 31 -9.03 -14.12 0.40
CA PRO A 31 -8.67 -12.86 -0.25
C PRO A 31 -9.41 -11.70 0.43
N GLN A 32 -8.66 -10.84 1.10
CA GLN A 32 -9.18 -9.68 1.80
C GLN A 32 -9.20 -8.50 0.84
N GLY A 33 -10.39 -7.97 0.53
CA GLY A 33 -10.55 -6.70 -0.15
C GLY A 33 -9.99 -5.57 0.72
N SER A 34 -8.71 -5.26 0.56
CA SER A 34 -8.03 -4.20 1.32
C SER A 34 -8.32 -2.86 0.65
N TRP A 35 -9.42 -2.21 1.04
CA TRP A 35 -9.78 -0.87 0.56
C TRP A 35 -9.11 0.21 1.41
N LEU A 36 -8.57 1.24 0.76
CA LEU A 36 -8.07 2.46 1.38
C LEU A 36 -8.85 3.65 0.79
N ARG A 37 -9.25 4.60 1.64
CA ARG A 37 -10.02 5.78 1.22
C ARG A 37 -9.38 7.03 1.80
N SER A 38 -9.15 8.04 0.95
CA SER A 38 -8.70 9.34 1.42
C SER A 38 -9.78 10.04 2.26
N GLY A 39 -9.38 11.12 2.92
CA GLY A 39 -10.34 12.14 3.36
C GLY A 39 -11.11 12.75 2.18
N TRP A 40 -12.18 13.48 2.49
CA TRP A 40 -12.91 14.24 1.49
C TRP A 40 -12.08 15.41 0.98
N VAL A 41 -11.97 15.56 -0.35
CA VAL A 41 -11.26 16.66 -0.99
C VAL A 41 -12.26 17.50 -1.79
N PRO A 42 -12.53 18.78 -1.40
CA PRO A 42 -13.44 19.64 -2.15
C PRO A 42 -12.89 19.92 -3.56
N ARG A 43 -13.67 19.58 -4.59
CA ARG A 43 -13.31 19.85 -6.00
C ARG A 43 -13.25 21.34 -6.36
N ARG A 44 -13.86 22.21 -5.54
CA ARG A 44 -14.01 23.66 -5.79
C ARG A 44 -14.53 23.92 -7.22
N GLY A 45 -13.90 24.83 -7.96
CA GLY A 45 -14.26 25.17 -9.35
C GLY A 45 -13.67 24.23 -10.41
N ALA A 46 -12.97 23.16 -10.02
CA ALA A 46 -12.34 22.26 -11.00
C ALA A 46 -13.41 21.50 -11.81
N THR A 47 -13.17 21.40 -13.11
CA THR A 47 -13.95 20.58 -14.06
C THR A 47 -13.33 19.19 -14.25
N HIS A 48 -12.01 19.07 -14.05
CA HIS A 48 -11.25 17.83 -14.12
C HIS A 48 -10.29 17.76 -12.93
N VAL A 49 -10.08 16.55 -12.40
CA VAL A 49 -9.15 16.28 -11.30
C VAL A 49 -8.22 15.15 -11.73
N TYR A 50 -6.92 15.34 -11.54
CA TYR A 50 -5.90 14.32 -11.80
C TYR A 50 -5.37 13.81 -10.47
N ALA A 51 -5.08 12.52 -10.41
CA ALA A 51 -4.45 11.87 -9.26
C ALA A 51 -3.14 11.24 -9.72
N GLU A 52 -2.02 11.71 -9.17
CA GLU A 52 -0.72 11.07 -9.33
C GLU A 52 -0.50 10.11 -8.16
N LEU A 53 -0.16 8.86 -8.46
CA LEU A 53 0.16 7.84 -7.47
C LEU A 53 1.60 7.40 -7.65
N ARG A 54 2.40 7.53 -6.59
CA ARG A 54 3.75 6.98 -6.51
C ARG A 54 3.72 5.81 -5.55
N PHE A 55 4.12 4.63 -6.03
CA PHE A 55 4.07 3.40 -5.27
C PHE A 55 5.22 2.47 -5.63
N THR A 56 5.53 1.56 -4.73
CA THR A 56 6.42 0.43 -4.96
C THR A 56 5.61 -0.87 -4.93
N LEU A 57 6.03 -1.85 -5.72
CA LEU A 57 5.45 -3.19 -5.70
C LEU A 57 6.55 -4.19 -5.39
N LEU A 58 6.26 -5.09 -4.46
CA LEU A 58 7.12 -6.22 -4.19
C LEU A 58 6.79 -7.35 -5.18
N ALA A 59 7.81 -7.84 -5.88
CA ALA A 59 7.65 -8.95 -6.80
C ALA A 59 7.29 -10.23 -6.04
N CYS A 60 6.39 -11.05 -6.58
CA CYS A 60 5.89 -12.24 -5.87
C CYS A 60 6.97 -13.33 -5.69
N ASP A 61 7.97 -13.35 -6.55
CA ASP A 61 9.10 -14.29 -6.51
C ASP A 61 10.16 -13.93 -5.46
N SER A 62 10.21 -12.66 -5.03
CA SER A 62 11.06 -12.21 -3.92
C SER A 62 10.43 -12.49 -2.55
N LEU A 63 9.15 -12.85 -2.51
CA LEU A 63 8.49 -13.24 -1.27
C LEU A 63 8.99 -14.62 -0.80
N PRO A 64 9.25 -14.78 0.51
CA PRO A 64 9.58 -16.09 1.06
C PRO A 64 8.40 -17.03 0.82
N ARG A 65 8.67 -18.20 0.22
CA ARG A 65 7.64 -19.23 0.09
C ARG A 65 7.24 -19.70 1.49
N PRO A 66 5.94 -19.69 1.84
CA PRO A 66 5.50 -20.26 3.10
C PRO A 66 5.97 -21.72 3.10
N ARG A 67 6.72 -22.11 4.13
CA ARG A 67 7.08 -23.52 4.34
C ARG A 67 5.76 -24.27 4.41
N ARG A 68 5.44 -25.05 3.37
CA ARG A 68 4.34 -26.02 3.48
C ARG A 68 4.71 -26.91 4.66
N ALA A 69 3.94 -26.83 5.75
CA ALA A 69 4.03 -27.82 6.80
C ALA A 69 3.83 -29.16 6.09
N ARG A 70 4.88 -30.00 6.07
CA ARG A 70 4.76 -31.38 5.60
C ARG A 70 3.69 -32.00 6.49
N ARG A 71 2.55 -32.36 5.89
CA ARG A 71 1.65 -33.34 6.50
C ARG A 71 2.36 -34.69 6.52
#